data_AF-A0A7Y4U1E0-F1
#
_entry.id   AF-A0A7Y4U1E0-F1
#
_cell.length_a   1.000
_cell.length_b   1.000
_cell.length_c   1.000
_cell.angle_alpha   90.00
_cell.angle_beta   90.00
_cell.angle_gamma   90.00
#
_symmetry.space_group_name_H-M   'P 1'
#
loop_
_entity.id
_entity.type
_entity.pdbx_description
1 polymer ?
#
loop_
_entity_poly.entity_id
_entity_poly.type
_entity_poly.pdbx_seq_one_letter_code
_entity_poly.pdbx_strand_id
1 'polypeptide(L)'
;MMTRWIASCVVCLFVFPLLTASAQRRGPDEIEDALRDLPPAQRAQYRRQLLNLDRVSRRLLQAVPNPPQVDIVLAAGEKSVNAGTTFGKIIVAEGMLDFVKSDDELAMIVGHELAHQTLGHVSRGARNSVLLNLGSVIAGSFIPGGEAVTGLFGQMVLNHFNQDQERAA
;
A
#
# COMPACT_ATOMS: atom_id res chain seq x y z
N MET A 1 6.32 66.39 3.82
CA MET A 1 6.62 65.27 2.90
C MET A 1 7.28 64.17 3.72
N MET A 2 6.54 63.13 4.09
CA MET A 2 7.05 62.01 4.89
C MET A 2 6.85 60.73 4.07
N THR A 3 7.94 60.18 3.54
CA THR A 3 7.97 58.88 2.85
C THR A 3 8.26 57.79 3.88
N ARG A 4 7.25 56.96 4.20
CA ARG A 4 7.41 55.68 4.87
C ARG A 4 6.64 54.64 4.09
N TRP A 5 7.35 53.79 3.35
CA TRP A 5 6.85 52.49 2.92
C TRP A 5 7.99 51.48 3.05
N ILE A 6 8.10 50.89 4.25
CA ILE A 6 8.80 49.63 4.43
C ILE A 6 7.81 48.55 3.99
N ALA A 7 8.05 47.96 2.83
CA ALA A 7 7.34 46.78 2.37
C ALA A 7 7.65 45.63 3.35
N SER A 8 6.73 45.34 4.26
CA SER A 8 6.81 44.14 5.10
C SER A 8 6.44 42.92 4.26
N CYS A 9 7.46 42.14 3.91
CA CYS A 9 7.31 40.73 3.56
C CYS A 9 6.88 39.95 4.80
N VAL A 10 5.59 39.67 4.93
CA VAL A 10 5.08 38.56 5.77
C VAL A 10 3.96 37.88 5.01
N VAL A 11 4.32 37.14 3.97
CA VAL A 11 3.48 36.08 3.41
C VAL A 11 4.23 34.79 3.68
N CYS A 12 3.99 34.22 4.86
CA CYS A 12 4.27 32.83 5.18
C CYS A 12 3.64 32.57 6.54
N LEU A 13 2.47 31.92 6.58
CA LEU A 13 2.02 31.04 7.67
C LEU A 13 0.58 30.51 7.47
N PHE A 14 0.14 30.21 6.24
CA PHE A 14 -1.16 29.54 6.04
C PHE A 14 -1.19 28.53 4.89
N VAL A 15 -0.12 27.74 4.71
CA VAL A 15 -0.20 26.51 3.91
C VAL A 15 0.54 25.39 4.62
N PHE A 16 -0.07 24.88 5.69
CA PHE A 16 0.14 23.50 6.10
C PHE A 16 -1.21 22.97 6.59
N PRO A 17 -1.95 22.35 5.67
CA PRO A 17 -2.49 21.05 6.03
C PRO A 17 -2.26 20.15 4.82
N LEU A 18 -1.04 19.67 4.65
CA LEU A 18 -0.79 18.64 3.65
C LEU A 18 0.16 17.62 4.27
N LEU A 19 -0.32 16.37 4.31
CA LEU A 19 0.44 15.15 4.63
C LEU A 19 0.54 14.75 6.10
N THR A 20 -0.54 14.92 6.86
CA THR A 20 -0.92 13.92 7.87
C THR A 20 -2.08 13.09 7.34
N ALA A 21 -1.89 12.41 6.20
CA ALA A 21 -2.67 11.23 5.87
C ALA A 21 -2.07 10.05 6.67
N SER A 22 -2.12 10.20 7.99
CA SER A 22 -1.65 9.24 8.97
C SER A 22 -2.57 8.05 8.95
N ALA A 23 -2.16 6.93 8.33
CA ALA A 23 -2.75 5.59 8.54
C ALA A 23 -4.25 5.64 8.86
N GLN A 24 -5.01 6.36 8.03
CA GLN A 24 -6.36 6.80 8.38
C GLN A 24 -7.18 5.52 8.39
N ARG A 25 -7.63 5.13 9.58
CA ARG A 25 -8.49 3.99 9.88
C ARG A 25 -9.27 3.55 8.63
N ARG A 26 -8.92 2.41 8.05
CA ARG A 26 -9.79 1.73 7.08
C ARG A 26 -11.16 1.60 7.70
N GLY A 27 -12.10 2.41 7.23
CA GLY A 27 -13.48 2.43 7.67
C GLY A 27 -14.30 1.43 6.86
N PRO A 28 -15.43 0.96 7.39
CA PRO A 28 -16.38 0.17 6.60
C PRO A 28 -16.80 0.87 5.29
N ASP A 29 -16.78 2.21 5.28
CA ASP A 29 -17.15 3.03 4.13
C ASP A 29 -16.16 2.90 2.95
N GLU A 30 -14.85 2.75 3.22
CA GLU A 30 -13.83 2.60 2.17
C GLU A 30 -13.95 1.25 1.44
N ILE A 31 -14.28 0.19 2.19
CA ILE A 31 -14.56 -1.13 1.61
C ILE A 31 -15.83 -1.05 0.76
N GLU A 32 -16.88 -0.38 1.23
CA GLU A 32 -18.13 -0.26 0.47
C GLU A 32 -17.93 0.57 -0.81
N ASP A 33 -17.16 1.65 -0.74
CA ASP A 33 -16.81 2.47 -1.89
C ASP A 33 -15.98 1.67 -2.91
N ALA A 34 -15.02 0.87 -2.45
CA ALA A 34 -14.25 -0.03 -3.32
C ALA A 34 -15.13 -1.08 -4.02
N LEU A 35 -16.18 -1.57 -3.35
CA LEU A 35 -17.08 -2.58 -3.90
C LEU A 35 -18.14 -2.00 -4.86
N ARG A 36 -18.35 -0.69 -4.85
CA ARG A 36 -19.39 0.00 -5.63
C ARG A 36 -19.27 -0.30 -7.13
N ASP A 37 -18.05 -0.20 -7.65
CA ASP A 37 -17.75 -0.30 -9.09
C ASP A 37 -17.58 -1.76 -9.57
N LEU A 38 -17.66 -2.72 -8.65
CA LEU A 38 -17.54 -4.15 -8.98
C LEU A 38 -18.88 -4.75 -9.41
N PRO A 39 -18.87 -5.76 -10.32
CA PRO A 39 -20.06 -6.53 -10.67
C PRO A 39 -20.69 -7.16 -9.42
N PRO A 40 -22.03 -7.11 -9.24
CA PRO A 40 -22.70 -7.61 -8.04
C PRO A 40 -22.34 -9.05 -7.68
N ALA A 41 -22.16 -9.91 -8.69
CA ALA A 41 -21.77 -11.31 -8.52
C ALA A 41 -20.41 -11.48 -7.83
N GLN A 42 -19.48 -10.53 -8.00
CA GLN A 42 -18.12 -10.63 -7.44
C GLN A 42 -17.99 -9.90 -6.09
N ARG A 43 -18.89 -8.96 -5.76
CA ARG A 43 -18.80 -8.14 -4.53
C ARG A 43 -18.71 -8.97 -3.25
N ALA A 44 -19.46 -10.05 -3.15
CA ALA A 44 -19.45 -10.89 -1.94
C ALA A 44 -18.09 -11.56 -1.71
N GLN A 45 -17.43 -12.02 -2.78
CA GLN A 45 -16.08 -12.59 -2.69
C GLN A 45 -15.06 -11.53 -2.30
N TYR A 46 -15.00 -10.41 -3.04
CA TYR A 46 -14.06 -9.33 -2.77
C TYR A 46 -14.25 -8.75 -1.37
N ARG A 47 -15.49 -8.62 -0.88
CA ARG A 47 -15.75 -8.19 0.49
C ARG A 47 -15.12 -9.13 1.51
N ARG A 48 -15.27 -10.45 1.33
CA ARG A 48 -14.64 -11.43 2.24
C ARG A 48 -13.13 -11.34 2.20
N GLN A 49 -12.55 -11.22 1.00
CA GLN A 49 -11.11 -11.07 0.79
C GLN A 49 -10.56 -9.79 1.46
N LEU A 50 -11.19 -8.64 1.24
CA LEU A 50 -10.81 -7.37 1.87
C LEU A 50 -10.92 -7.43 3.40
N LEU A 51 -12.00 -8.01 3.94
CA LEU A 51 -12.17 -8.15 5.38
C LEU A 51 -11.13 -9.10 6.00
N ASN A 52 -10.79 -10.19 5.29
CA ASN A 52 -9.75 -11.11 5.75
C ASN A 52 -8.38 -10.42 5.76
N LEU A 53 -8.03 -9.80 4.64
CA LEU A 53 -6.78 -9.05 4.49
C LEU A 53 -6.67 -7.94 5.53
N ASP A 54 -7.74 -7.17 5.77
CA ASP A 54 -7.76 -6.12 6.79
C ASP A 54 -7.53 -6.67 8.21
N ARG A 55 -8.21 -7.76 8.56
CA ARG A 55 -8.06 -8.40 9.88
C ARG A 55 -6.61 -8.85 10.11
N VAL A 56 -6.04 -9.57 9.15
CA VAL A 56 -4.66 -10.07 9.24
C VAL A 56 -3.67 -8.90 9.28
N SER A 57 -3.83 -7.92 8.38
CA SER A 57 -3.01 -6.71 8.32
C SER A 57 -2.94 -5.99 9.67
N ARG A 58 -4.10 -5.77 10.31
CA ARG A 58 -4.16 -5.09 11.61
C ARG A 58 -3.44 -5.87 12.69
N ARG A 59 -3.60 -7.20 12.73
CA ARG A 59 -2.91 -8.06 13.70
C ARG A 59 -1.39 -7.97 13.52
N LEU A 60 -0.89 -7.99 12.29
CA LEU A 60 0.53 -7.86 11.99
C LEU A 60 1.07 -6.48 12.40
N LEU A 61 0.41 -5.40 11.98
CA LEU A 61 0.85 -4.03 12.31
C LEU A 61 0.83 -3.75 13.82
N GLN A 62 -0.07 -4.37 14.58
CA GLN A 62 -0.08 -4.28 16.04
C GLN A 62 1.06 -5.05 16.71
N ALA A 63 1.58 -6.10 16.07
CA ALA A 63 2.66 -6.92 16.59
C ALA A 63 4.05 -6.34 16.33
N VAL A 64 4.19 -5.45 15.33
CA VAL A 64 5.48 -4.82 14.98
C VAL A 64 5.73 -3.58 15.86
N PRO A 65 6.86 -3.51 16.60
CA PRO A 65 7.25 -2.29 17.30
C PRO A 65 7.54 -1.16 16.32
N ASN A 66 6.92 0.01 16.51
CA ASN A 66 7.02 1.16 15.61
C ASN A 66 6.73 0.78 14.14
N PRO A 67 5.49 0.34 13.82
CA PRO A 67 5.18 -0.17 12.49
C PRO A 67 5.39 0.92 11.43
N PRO A 68 5.90 0.55 10.23
CA PRO A 68 6.05 1.51 9.14
C PRO A 68 4.68 2.03 8.70
N GLN A 69 4.66 3.24 8.13
CA GLN A 69 3.47 3.75 7.46
C GLN A 69 3.32 3.02 6.12
N VAL A 70 2.41 2.05 6.07
CA VAL A 70 2.20 1.19 4.90
C VAL A 70 0.72 0.90 4.69
N ASP A 71 0.26 1.01 3.44
CA ASP A 71 -1.07 0.58 3.02
C ASP A 71 -0.99 -0.85 2.48
N ILE A 72 -1.76 -1.77 3.05
CA ILE A 72 -1.94 -3.11 2.48
C ILE A 72 -3.17 -3.11 1.56
N VAL A 73 -3.03 -3.54 0.32
CA VAL A 73 -4.01 -3.27 -0.76
C VAL A 73 -4.32 -4.56 -1.51
N LEU A 74 -5.60 -4.76 -1.85
CA LEU A 74 -6.01 -5.84 -2.73
C LEU A 74 -5.94 -5.39 -4.20
N ALA A 75 -5.14 -6.11 -4.99
CA ALA A 75 -5.15 -6.05 -6.45
C ALA A 75 -6.28 -6.95 -6.99
N ALA A 76 -7.47 -6.36 -7.14
CA ALA A 76 -8.66 -7.09 -7.59
C ALA A 76 -8.62 -7.39 -9.09
N GLY A 77 -8.99 -8.61 -9.47
CA GLY A 77 -8.89 -9.10 -10.84
C GLY A 77 -7.52 -9.66 -11.20
N GLU A 78 -6.49 -9.43 -10.38
CA GLU A 78 -5.15 -9.99 -10.58
C GLU A 78 -5.13 -11.45 -10.12
N LYS A 79 -5.19 -12.38 -11.07
CA LYS A 79 -5.35 -13.82 -10.79
C LYS A 79 -4.03 -14.54 -10.47
N SER A 80 -2.89 -13.86 -10.50
CA SER A 80 -1.61 -14.47 -10.13
C SER A 80 -1.54 -14.80 -8.63
N VAL A 81 -0.80 -15.85 -8.29
CA VAL A 81 -0.48 -16.21 -6.90
C VAL A 81 0.77 -15.42 -6.51
N ASN A 82 0.57 -14.16 -6.12
CA ASN A 82 1.69 -13.27 -5.85
C ASN A 82 1.33 -12.15 -4.84
N ALA A 83 2.35 -11.62 -4.18
CA ALA A 83 2.28 -10.43 -3.34
C ALA A 83 3.61 -9.67 -3.46
N GLY A 84 3.60 -8.38 -3.19
CA GLY A 84 4.83 -7.60 -3.24
C GLY A 84 4.73 -6.28 -2.52
N THR A 85 5.88 -5.70 -2.24
CA THR A 85 5.98 -4.46 -1.47
C THR A 85 6.73 -3.36 -2.23
N THR A 86 6.27 -2.13 -2.09
CA THR A 86 6.91 -0.92 -2.65
C THR A 86 6.65 0.27 -1.75
N PHE A 87 7.22 1.44 -2.02
CA PHE A 87 7.11 2.66 -1.20
C PHE A 87 5.77 2.85 -0.45
N GLY A 88 5.75 2.44 0.83
CA GLY A 88 4.57 2.58 1.69
C GLY A 88 3.35 1.75 1.28
N LYS A 89 3.50 0.72 0.45
CA LYS A 89 2.40 -0.17 0.05
C LYS A 89 2.82 -1.64 -0.03
N ILE A 90 1.94 -2.52 0.42
CA ILE A 90 1.99 -3.96 0.21
C ILE A 90 0.78 -4.32 -0.65
N ILE A 91 1.00 -4.95 -1.79
CA ILE A 91 -0.08 -5.34 -2.70
C ILE A 91 -0.21 -6.86 -2.68
N VAL A 92 -1.43 -7.33 -2.46
CA VAL A 92 -1.77 -8.75 -2.49
C VAL A 92 -2.70 -9.00 -3.67
N ALA A 93 -2.31 -9.90 -4.57
CA ALA A 93 -3.14 -10.30 -5.70
C ALA A 93 -4.38 -11.07 -5.24
N GLU A 94 -5.48 -10.96 -5.98
CA GLU A 94 -6.67 -11.78 -5.74
C GLU A 94 -6.36 -13.27 -5.79
N GLY A 95 -5.55 -13.70 -6.76
CA GLY A 95 -5.12 -15.10 -6.88
C GLY A 95 -4.34 -15.61 -5.67
N MET A 96 -3.61 -14.73 -4.97
CA MET A 96 -2.96 -15.08 -3.71
C MET A 96 -3.98 -15.32 -2.59
N LEU A 97 -5.01 -14.49 -2.50
CA LEU A 97 -6.08 -14.66 -1.49
C LEU A 97 -6.95 -15.89 -1.76
N ASP A 98 -7.07 -16.31 -3.02
CA ASP A 98 -7.74 -17.57 -3.38
C ASP A 98 -6.83 -18.80 -3.16
N PHE A 99 -5.51 -18.62 -3.14
CA PHE A 99 -4.52 -19.68 -2.95
C PHE A 99 -4.29 -20.05 -1.48
N VAL A 100 -4.20 -19.06 -0.60
CA VAL A 100 -3.99 -19.27 0.84
C VAL A 100 -5.21 -19.92 1.49
N LYS A 101 -4.94 -20.85 2.42
CA LYS A 101 -5.98 -21.67 3.07
C LYS A 101 -6.31 -21.20 4.49
N SER A 102 -5.50 -20.31 5.06
CA SER A 102 -5.67 -19.83 6.43
C SER A 102 -5.17 -18.39 6.61
N ASP A 103 -5.67 -17.74 7.66
CA ASP A 103 -5.18 -16.43 8.09
C ASP A 103 -3.68 -16.46 8.44
N ASP A 104 -3.16 -17.60 8.91
CA ASP A 104 -1.73 -17.76 9.26
C ASP A 104 -0.83 -17.82 8.02
N GLU A 105 -1.28 -18.50 6.96
CA GLU A 105 -0.58 -18.49 5.66
C GLU A 105 -0.57 -17.09 5.05
N LEU A 106 -1.71 -16.38 5.11
CA LEU A 106 -1.78 -14.99 4.67
C LEU A 106 -0.87 -14.09 5.52
N ALA A 107 -0.84 -14.31 6.84
CA ALA A 107 0.00 -13.56 7.76
C ALA A 107 1.49 -13.76 7.49
N MET A 108 1.91 -14.97 7.13
CA MET A 108 3.29 -15.25 6.73
C MET A 108 3.70 -14.44 5.50
N ILE A 109 2.85 -14.43 4.47
CA ILE A 109 3.14 -13.72 3.20
C ILE A 109 3.16 -12.21 3.44
N VAL A 110 2.11 -11.65 4.04
CA VAL A 110 2.05 -10.21 4.33
C VAL A 110 3.13 -9.79 5.35
N GLY A 111 3.47 -10.67 6.29
CA GLY A 111 4.53 -10.45 7.27
C GLY A 111 5.91 -10.35 6.65
N HIS A 112 6.24 -11.23 5.70
CA HIS A 112 7.47 -11.17 4.91
C HIS A 112 7.56 -9.85 4.12
N GLU A 113 6.50 -9.47 3.41
CA GLU A 113 6.43 -8.19 2.69
C GLU A 113 6.53 -6.95 3.61
N LEU A 114 5.99 -7.05 4.82
CA LEU A 114 6.08 -6.02 5.86
C LEU A 114 7.50 -5.93 6.44
N ALA A 115 8.23 -7.03 6.54
CA ALA A 115 9.62 -7.03 6.98
C ALA A 115 10.51 -6.24 6.01
N HIS A 116 10.32 -6.39 4.70
CA HIS A 116 11.03 -5.58 3.69
C HIS A 116 10.79 -4.07 3.85
N GLN A 117 9.59 -3.65 4.29
CA GLN A 117 9.30 -2.24 4.61
C GLN A 117 10.01 -1.81 5.89
N THR A 118 9.86 -2.61 6.94
CA THR A 118 10.36 -2.32 8.29
C THR A 118 11.89 -2.22 8.31
N LEU A 119 12.56 -3.07 7.52
CA LEU A 119 14.02 -3.10 7.40
C LEU A 119 14.57 -2.10 6.36
N GLY A 120 13.70 -1.40 5.63
CA GLY A 120 14.06 -0.44 4.59
C GLY A 120 14.67 -1.08 3.34
N HIS A 121 14.35 -2.33 3.04
CA HIS A 121 14.82 -3.01 1.83
C HIS A 121 14.28 -2.33 0.57
N VAL A 122 13.03 -1.88 0.60
CA VAL A 122 12.38 -1.16 -0.50
C VAL A 122 13.11 0.13 -0.86
N SER A 123 13.46 0.95 0.14
CA SER A 123 14.14 2.23 -0.10
C SER A 123 15.58 2.04 -0.58
N ARG A 124 16.27 0.99 -0.12
CA ARG A 124 17.61 0.61 -0.63
C ARG A 124 17.54 0.10 -2.06
N GLY A 125 16.55 -0.72 -2.39
CA GLY A 125 16.32 -1.24 -3.74
C GLY A 125 16.07 -0.10 -4.73
N ALA A 126 15.13 0.79 -4.41
CA ALA A 126 14.78 1.90 -5.30
C ALA A 126 15.89 2.96 -5.50
N ARG A 127 16.83 3.10 -4.56
CA ARG A 127 18.06 3.90 -4.78
C ARG A 127 18.94 3.29 -5.88
N ASN A 128 18.89 1.98 -6.07
CA ASN A 128 19.63 1.26 -7.10
C ASN A 128 18.83 1.14 -8.42
N SER A 129 17.50 1.22 -8.36
CA SER A 129 16.59 1.20 -9.51
C SER A 129 15.85 2.54 -9.66
N VAL A 130 16.52 3.54 -10.25
CA VAL A 130 16.06 4.95 -10.39
C VAL A 130 14.87 5.15 -11.38
N LEU A 131 14.01 4.15 -11.60
CA LEU A 131 12.87 4.34 -12.51
C LEU A 131 11.59 3.67 -12.00
N LEU A 132 10.87 4.37 -11.13
CA LEU A 132 9.48 4.04 -10.80
C LEU A 132 8.60 5.26 -11.11
N ASN A 133 7.69 5.10 -12.08
CA ASN A 133 6.67 6.08 -12.42
C ASN A 133 5.58 6.07 -11.34
N LEU A 134 5.76 6.84 -10.28
CA LEU A 134 4.87 6.93 -9.10
C LEU A 134 3.57 7.72 -9.35
N GLY A 135 3.06 7.72 -10.58
CA GLY A 135 1.99 8.63 -11.01
C GLY A 135 0.56 8.24 -10.65
N SER A 136 0.28 7.01 -10.21
CA SER A 136 -1.11 6.52 -10.20
C SER A 136 -1.54 5.66 -9.01
N VAL A 137 -0.69 5.43 -8.00
CA VAL A 137 -1.12 4.62 -6.84
C VAL A 137 -1.83 5.50 -5.82
N ILE A 138 -3.08 5.84 -6.16
CA ILE A 138 -4.03 6.55 -5.31
C ILE A 138 -4.10 5.82 -3.96
N ALA A 139 -4.14 6.58 -2.87
CA ALA A 139 -4.39 6.05 -1.54
C ALA A 139 -5.77 5.37 -1.52
N GLY A 140 -5.78 4.05 -1.38
CA GLY A 140 -6.99 3.25 -1.32
C GLY A 140 -6.65 1.77 -1.11
N SER A 141 -7.53 1.06 -0.40
CA SER A 141 -7.38 -0.37 -0.09
C SER A 141 -7.67 -1.31 -1.28
N PHE A 142 -7.99 -0.74 -2.45
CA PHE A 142 -8.47 -1.44 -3.62
C PHE A 142 -8.00 -0.77 -4.91
N ILE A 143 -7.47 -1.56 -5.84
CA ILE A 143 -7.11 -1.08 -7.19
C ILE A 143 -7.92 -1.88 -8.22
N PRO A 144 -8.84 -1.24 -8.96
CA PRO A 144 -9.60 -1.90 -10.03
C PRO A 144 -8.80 -2.02 -11.33
N GLY A 145 -9.03 -3.11 -12.07
CA GLY A 145 -8.67 -3.22 -13.49
C GLY A 145 -7.31 -3.84 -13.77
N GLY A 146 -7.32 -4.94 -14.52
CA GLY A 146 -6.17 -5.79 -14.82
C GLY A 146 -4.96 -5.04 -15.34
N GLU A 147 -5.02 -4.32 -16.47
CA GLU A 147 -3.79 -3.82 -17.13
C GLU A 147 -2.99 -2.81 -16.29
N ALA A 148 -3.65 -1.88 -15.60
CA ALA A 148 -2.98 -0.90 -14.73
C ALA A 148 -2.42 -1.55 -13.46
N VAL A 149 -3.16 -2.50 -12.88
CA VAL A 149 -2.74 -3.30 -11.73
C VAL A 149 -1.58 -4.21 -12.11
N THR A 150 -1.69 -4.98 -13.19
CA THR A 150 -0.68 -5.92 -13.68
C THR A 150 0.61 -5.20 -14.07
N GLY A 151 0.55 -4.02 -14.69
CA GLY A 151 1.75 -3.23 -15.00
C GLY A 151 2.49 -2.73 -13.76
N LEU A 152 1.73 -2.23 -12.77
CA LEU A 152 2.26 -1.81 -11.48
C LEU A 152 2.81 -3.00 -10.68
N PHE A 153 2.06 -4.09 -10.63
CA PHE A 153 2.38 -5.31 -9.93
C PHE A 153 3.61 -5.99 -10.55
N GLY A 154 3.71 -6.01 -11.88
CA GLY A 154 4.91 -6.45 -12.59
C GLY A 154 6.14 -5.65 -12.18
N GLN A 155 6.05 -4.33 -12.07
CA GLN A 155 7.18 -3.50 -11.60
C GLN A 155 7.51 -3.73 -10.11
N MET A 156 6.53 -4.06 -9.27
CA MET A 156 6.76 -4.36 -7.85
C MET A 156 7.35 -5.75 -7.61
N VAL A 157 6.87 -6.77 -8.33
CA VAL A 157 7.40 -8.14 -8.30
C VAL A 157 8.83 -8.19 -8.86
N LEU A 158 9.17 -7.26 -9.75
CA LEU A 158 10.54 -7.09 -10.25
C LEU A 158 11.49 -6.41 -9.24
N ASN A 159 11.01 -5.94 -8.08
CA ASN A 159 11.91 -5.58 -6.98
C ASN A 159 12.55 -6.86 -6.45
N HIS A 160 13.69 -7.24 -7.02
CA HIS A 160 14.45 -8.37 -6.52
C HIS A 160 15.28 -7.90 -5.34
N PHE A 161 14.97 -8.43 -4.15
CA PHE A 161 15.84 -8.25 -3.01
C PHE A 161 17.01 -9.23 -3.11
N ASN A 162 18.16 -8.82 -2.58
CA ASN A 162 19.32 -9.71 -2.56
C ASN A 162 19.18 -10.78 -1.46
N GLN A 163 20.05 -11.78 -1.48
CA GLN A 163 20.00 -12.91 -0.55
C GLN A 163 20.03 -12.49 0.94
N ASP A 164 20.79 -11.46 1.29
CA ASP A 164 20.87 -10.99 2.67
C ASP A 164 19.57 -10.33 3.13
N GLN A 165 18.91 -9.61 2.21
CA GLN A 165 17.61 -9.00 2.45
C GLN A 165 16.51 -10.04 2.58
N GLU A 166 16.49 -11.05 1.71
CA GLU A 166 15.55 -12.19 1.74
C GLU A 166 15.72 -13.04 3.01
N ARG A 167 16.96 -13.21 3.48
CA ARG A 167 17.25 -13.94 4.72
C ARG A 167 16.79 -13.19 5.98
N ALA A 168 16.78 -11.86 5.93
CA ALA A 168 16.43 -11.02 7.07
C ALA A 168 14.93 -10.75 7.18
N ALA A 169 14.18 -10.92 6.10
CA ALA A 169 12.73 -10.77 6.03
C ALA A 169 12.00 -12.01 6.55
#